data_AF-A0AAE2XU65-F1
#
_entry.id   AF-A0AAE2XU65-F1
#
_cell.length_a   1.000
_cell.length_b   1.000
_cell.length_c   1.000
_cell.angle_alpha   90.00
_cell.angle_beta   90.00
_cell.angle_gamma   90.00
#
_symmetry.space_group_name_H-M   'P 1'
#
loop_
_entity.id
_entity.type
_entity.pdbx_description
1 polymer ?
#
loop_
_entity_poly.entity_id
_entity_poly.type
_entity_poly.pdbx_seq_one_letter_code
_entity_poly.pdbx_strand_id
1 'polypeptide(L)'
;MSLKSLLESLFRNLDAVVDELFREMHVEYGRVPFVSESIGRNRPELLVLDSLLSLFTLRRPKALTRKVAELVALSAAVALGCEHCMDFHVEAALREGASVDEIFDVMMIAGLMARSAKLAVGLRVFERVLSRVRRKSGEE
;
A
#
# COMPACT_ATOMS: atom_id res chain seq x y z
N MET A 1 2.75 32.16 -14.98
CA MET A 1 2.02 31.89 -13.73
C MET A 1 3.05 31.41 -12.69
N SER A 2 3.05 31.94 -11.47
CA SER A 2 4.05 31.50 -10.47
C SER A 2 3.62 30.19 -9.83
N LEU A 3 4.58 29.41 -9.31
CA LEU A 3 4.28 28.17 -8.57
C LEU A 3 3.32 28.45 -7.40
N LYS A 4 3.55 29.56 -6.69
CA LYS A 4 2.70 30.01 -5.58
C LYS A 4 1.25 30.22 -6.00
N SER A 5 1.01 30.94 -7.10
CA SER A 5 -0.36 31.19 -7.57
C SER A 5 -1.07 29.92 -8.06
N LEU A 6 -0.30 28.94 -8.54
CA LEU A 6 -0.82 27.63 -8.96
C LEU A 6 -1.26 26.80 -7.75
N LEU A 7 -0.44 26.75 -6.70
CA LEU A 7 -0.77 26.05 -5.45
C LEU A 7 -1.94 26.70 -4.72
N GLU A 8 -1.95 28.03 -4.62
CA GLU A 8 -3.10 28.77 -4.07
C GLU A 8 -4.37 28.43 -4.86
N SER A 9 -4.29 28.32 -6.19
CA SER A 9 -5.42 27.92 -7.02
C SER A 9 -5.91 26.51 -6.76
N LEU A 10 -4.99 25.56 -6.56
CA LEU A 10 -5.33 24.16 -6.32
C LEU A 10 -6.05 23.98 -4.98
N PHE A 11 -5.65 24.75 -3.96
CA PHE A 11 -6.16 24.61 -2.60
C PHE A 11 -7.27 25.61 -2.22
N ARG A 12 -7.74 26.45 -3.15
CA ARG A 12 -8.80 27.45 -2.88
C ARG A 12 -10.10 26.86 -2.33
N ASN A 13 -10.44 25.62 -2.72
CA ASN A 13 -11.67 24.93 -2.32
C ASN A 13 -11.39 23.58 -1.66
N LEU A 14 -10.32 23.52 -0.86
CA LEU A 14 -9.79 22.28 -0.33
C LEU A 14 -10.83 21.45 0.44
N ASP A 15 -11.62 22.07 1.31
CA ASP A 15 -12.64 21.35 2.10
C ASP A 15 -13.70 20.69 1.22
N ALA A 16 -14.20 21.41 0.22
CA ALA A 16 -15.18 20.87 -0.72
C ALA A 16 -14.61 19.71 -1.56
N VAL A 17 -13.32 19.76 -1.91
CA VAL A 17 -12.63 18.65 -2.60
C VAL A 17 -12.54 17.42 -1.69
N VAL A 18 -12.20 17.61 -0.41
CA VAL A 18 -12.13 16.51 0.56
C VAL A 18 -13.49 15.86 0.79
N ASP A 19 -14.56 16.65 0.91
CA ASP A 19 -15.92 16.13 1.05
C ASP A 19 -16.35 15.30 -0.18
N GLU A 20 -15.96 15.74 -1.39
CA GLU A 20 -16.19 14.97 -2.61
C GLU A 20 -15.40 13.65 -2.59
N LEU A 21 -14.11 13.70 -2.23
CA LEU A 21 -13.27 12.51 -2.15
C LEU A 21 -13.84 11.48 -1.17
N PHE A 22 -14.30 11.91 0.01
CA PHE A 22 -14.95 11.02 0.97
C PHE A 22 -16.24 10.42 0.42
N ARG A 23 -17.04 11.20 -0.32
CA ARG A 23 -18.25 10.70 -0.94
C ARG A 23 -17.94 9.65 -2.02
N GLU A 24 -16.98 9.92 -2.89
CA GLU A 24 -16.54 8.96 -3.91
C GLU A 24 -16.03 7.67 -3.28
N MET A 25 -15.19 7.77 -2.23
CA MET A 25 -14.70 6.59 -1.51
C MET A 25 -15.86 5.79 -0.90
N HIS A 26 -16.86 6.45 -0.33
CA HIS A 26 -18.02 5.77 0.23
C HIS A 26 -18.87 5.08 -0.85
N VAL A 27 -19.04 5.69 -2.02
CA VAL A 27 -19.75 5.08 -3.16
C VAL A 27 -18.99 3.87 -3.72
N GLU A 28 -17.67 3.97 -3.85
CA GLU A 28 -16.85 2.91 -4.45
C GLU A 28 -16.61 1.74 -3.49
N TYR A 29 -16.38 2.02 -2.20
CA TYR A 29 -15.93 1.04 -1.22
C TYR A 29 -16.95 0.77 -0.11
N GLY A 30 -18.09 1.46 -0.08
CA GLY A 30 -19.08 1.37 1.01
C GLY A 30 -18.62 2.01 2.32
N ARG A 31 -17.42 2.58 2.37
CA ARG A 31 -16.81 3.23 3.54
C ARG A 31 -15.68 4.17 3.11
N VAL A 32 -15.32 5.10 3.98
CA VAL A 32 -14.06 5.84 3.85
C VAL A 32 -12.97 5.06 4.60
N PRO A 33 -11.84 4.68 3.97
CA PRO A 33 -10.73 4.04 4.68
C PRO A 33 -10.20 4.93 5.81
N PHE A 34 -9.88 4.32 6.95
CA PHE A 34 -9.42 5.04 8.15
C PHE A 34 -8.24 5.98 7.88
N VAL A 35 -7.27 5.54 7.06
CA VAL A 35 -6.09 6.35 6.72
C VAL A 35 -6.53 7.62 5.99
N SER A 36 -7.35 7.49 4.95
CA SER A 36 -7.87 8.62 4.18
C SER A 36 -8.72 9.54 5.05
N GLU A 37 -9.59 8.99 5.90
CA GLU A 37 -10.39 9.77 6.85
C GLU A 37 -9.52 10.57 7.81
N SER A 38 -8.50 9.93 8.41
CA SER A 38 -7.58 10.55 9.35
C SER A 38 -6.77 11.67 8.69
N ILE A 39 -6.24 11.44 7.49
CA ILE A 39 -5.50 12.47 6.74
C ILE A 39 -6.44 13.63 6.39
N GLY A 40 -7.62 13.36 5.84
CA GLY A 40 -8.56 14.42 5.43
C GLY A 40 -9.01 15.30 6.59
N ARG A 41 -9.29 14.71 7.76
CA ARG A 41 -9.72 15.46 8.96
C ARG A 41 -8.61 16.32 9.57
N ASN A 42 -7.37 15.87 9.52
CA ASN A 42 -6.27 16.54 10.20
C ASN A 42 -5.42 17.43 9.28
N ARG A 43 -5.23 17.03 8.02
CA ARG A 43 -4.33 17.62 7.03
C ARG A 43 -4.92 17.44 5.61
N PRO A 44 -6.02 18.13 5.27
CA PRO A 44 -6.78 17.91 4.04
C PRO A 44 -5.96 18.06 2.76
N GLU A 45 -4.96 18.95 2.75
CA GLU A 45 -4.05 19.14 1.62
C GLU A 45 -3.25 17.88 1.29
N LEU A 46 -2.91 17.08 2.32
CA LEU A 46 -2.20 15.82 2.14
C LEU A 46 -3.13 14.73 1.60
N LEU A 47 -4.42 14.75 1.93
CA LEU A 47 -5.38 13.80 1.36
C LEU A 47 -5.56 14.02 -0.13
N VAL A 48 -5.59 15.28 -0.58
CA VAL A 48 -5.66 15.59 -2.02
C VAL A 48 -4.43 15.06 -2.74
N LEU A 49 -3.23 15.27 -2.19
CA LEU A 49 -2.00 14.74 -2.77
C LEU A 49 -1.95 13.21 -2.78
N ASP A 50 -2.37 12.57 -1.69
CA ASP A 50 -2.48 11.12 -1.57
C ASP A 50 -3.48 10.54 -2.58
N SER A 51 -4.64 11.19 -2.74
CA SER A 51 -5.66 10.79 -3.70
C SER A 51 -5.17 10.90 -5.14
N LEU A 52 -4.38 11.93 -5.46
CA LEU A 52 -3.74 12.04 -6.78
C LEU A 52 -2.70 10.94 -6.99
N LEU A 53 -1.89 10.63 -5.97
CA LEU A 53 -0.94 9.52 -6.03
C LEU A 53 -1.68 8.20 -6.29
N SER A 54 -2.72 7.90 -5.52
CA SER A 54 -3.56 6.71 -5.68
C SER A 54 -4.22 6.67 -7.08
N LEU A 55 -4.74 7.79 -7.56
CA LEU A 55 -5.33 7.91 -8.90
C LEU A 55 -4.32 7.50 -9.98
N PHE A 56 -3.10 8.01 -9.96
CA PHE A 56 -2.12 7.77 -11.03
C PHE A 56 -1.33 6.47 -10.87
N THR A 57 -1.37 5.83 -9.71
CA THR A 57 -0.66 4.57 -9.44
C THR A 57 -1.57 3.34 -9.49
N LEU A 58 -2.75 3.40 -8.88
CA LEU A 58 -3.68 2.27 -8.79
C LEU A 58 -4.84 2.37 -9.78
N ARG A 59 -5.51 3.53 -9.84
CA ARG A 59 -6.75 3.67 -10.64
C ARG A 59 -6.50 3.91 -12.13
N ARG A 60 -5.47 4.69 -12.46
CA ARG A 60 -5.05 5.03 -13.83
C ARG A 60 -3.55 4.84 -14.05
N PRO A 61 -3.01 3.64 -13.76
CA PRO A 61 -1.65 3.29 -14.15
C PRO A 61 -1.48 3.43 -15.67
N LYS A 62 -0.26 3.80 -16.11
CA LYS A 62 0.03 3.99 -17.53
C LYS A 62 0.21 2.68 -18.31
N ALA A 63 0.71 1.64 -17.65
CA ALA A 63 1.15 0.41 -18.30
C ALA A 63 0.42 -0.85 -17.78
N LEU A 64 -0.07 -0.83 -16.55
CA LEU A 64 -0.79 -1.95 -15.97
C LEU A 64 -2.29 -1.76 -16.21
N THR A 65 -3.03 -2.86 -16.29
CA THR A 65 -4.48 -2.77 -16.09
C THR A 65 -4.78 -2.53 -14.62
N ARG A 66 -5.97 -2.00 -14.31
CA ARG A 66 -6.38 -1.77 -12.93
C ARG A 66 -6.40 -3.07 -12.12
N LYS A 67 -6.89 -4.16 -12.70
CA LYS A 67 -6.79 -5.52 -12.14
C LYS A 67 -5.37 -5.88 -11.70
N VAL A 68 -4.38 -5.70 -12.58
CA VAL A 68 -2.98 -6.04 -12.27
C VAL A 68 -2.41 -5.09 -11.21
N ALA A 69 -2.76 -3.81 -11.25
CA ALA A 69 -2.33 -2.85 -10.23
C ALA A 69 -2.87 -3.22 -8.83
N GLU A 70 -4.14 -3.63 -8.72
CA GLU A 70 -4.73 -4.09 -7.46
C GLU A 70 -4.09 -5.39 -6.96
N LEU A 71 -3.79 -6.35 -7.85
CA LEU A 71 -3.05 -7.56 -7.47
C LEU A 71 -1.63 -7.26 -6.96
N VAL A 72 -0.93 -6.30 -7.58
CA VAL A 72 0.39 -5.85 -7.10
C VAL A 72 0.27 -5.17 -5.73
N ALA A 73 -0.77 -4.36 -5.53
CA ALA A 73 -1.03 -3.71 -4.24
C ALA A 73 -1.35 -4.74 -3.14
N LEU A 74 -2.16 -5.76 -3.46
CA LEU A 74 -2.44 -6.88 -2.57
C LEU A 74 -1.15 -7.64 -2.19
N SER A 75 -0.28 -7.92 -3.16
CA SER A 75 1.02 -8.56 -2.91
C SER A 75 1.85 -7.77 -1.89
N ALA A 76 1.90 -6.44 -2.04
CA ALA A 76 2.58 -5.57 -1.09
C ALA A 76 1.91 -5.58 0.30
N ALA A 77 0.57 -5.54 0.36
CA ALA A 77 -0.19 -5.60 1.61
C ALA A 77 0.10 -6.90 2.40
N VAL A 78 0.11 -8.05 1.71
CA VAL A 78 0.44 -9.36 2.30
C VAL A 78 1.88 -9.38 2.81
N ALA A 79 2.84 -8.90 2.02
CA ALA A 79 4.24 -8.87 2.41
C ALA A 79 4.49 -8.00 3.65
N LEU A 80 3.75 -6.90 3.79
CA LEU A 80 3.80 -5.98 4.93
C LEU A 80 2.98 -6.45 6.14
N GLY A 81 2.04 -7.37 5.96
CA GLY A 81 1.15 -7.83 7.02
C GLY A 81 0.06 -6.82 7.40
N CYS A 82 -0.39 -5.97 6.46
CA CYS A 82 -1.46 -5.00 6.70
C CYS A 82 -2.84 -5.63 6.43
N GLU A 83 -3.53 -6.12 7.46
CA GLU A 83 -4.84 -6.79 7.33
C GLU A 83 -5.88 -5.90 6.64
N HIS A 84 -6.03 -4.65 7.08
CA HIS A 84 -6.99 -3.72 6.47
C HIS A 84 -6.69 -3.41 4.99
N CYS A 85 -5.42 -3.40 4.61
CA CYS A 85 -5.01 -3.22 3.22
C CYS A 85 -5.34 -4.48 2.39
N MET A 86 -5.15 -5.68 2.99
CA MET A 86 -5.51 -6.94 2.33
C MET A 86 -7.01 -7.00 2.07
N ASP A 87 -7.85 -6.70 3.07
CA ASP A 87 -9.32 -6.67 2.91
C ASP A 87 -9.72 -5.79 1.72
N PHE A 88 -9.18 -4.56 1.70
CA PHE A 88 -9.48 -3.59 0.67
C PHE A 88 -9.05 -4.04 -0.74
N HIS A 89 -7.80 -4.49 -0.89
CA HIS A 89 -7.26 -4.84 -2.20
C HIS A 89 -7.78 -6.18 -2.72
N VAL A 90 -8.18 -7.12 -1.85
CA VAL A 90 -8.92 -8.32 -2.27
C VAL A 90 -10.25 -7.92 -2.90
N GLU A 91 -11.04 -7.09 -2.23
CA GLU A 91 -12.31 -6.61 -2.78
C GLU A 91 -12.13 -5.82 -4.09
N ALA A 92 -11.14 -4.92 -4.13
CA ALA A 92 -10.87 -4.12 -5.32
C ALA A 92 -10.44 -4.98 -6.51
N ALA A 93 -9.55 -5.96 -6.30
CA ALA A 93 -9.12 -6.88 -7.36
C ALA A 93 -10.30 -7.71 -7.90
N LEU A 94 -11.18 -8.20 -7.03
CA LEU A 94 -12.41 -8.92 -7.43
C LEU A 94 -13.33 -8.03 -8.29
N ARG A 95 -13.54 -6.76 -7.89
CA ARG A 95 -14.35 -5.81 -8.68
C ARG A 95 -13.76 -5.55 -10.07
N GLU A 96 -12.44 -5.58 -10.19
CA GLU A 96 -11.71 -5.44 -11.47
C GLU A 96 -11.62 -6.77 -12.25
N GLY A 97 -12.32 -7.82 -11.80
CA GLY A 97 -12.44 -9.10 -12.50
C GLY A 97 -11.30 -10.08 -12.25
N ALA A 98 -10.55 -9.93 -11.15
CA ALA A 98 -9.60 -10.95 -10.72
C ALA A 98 -10.34 -12.22 -10.27
N SER A 99 -9.82 -13.39 -10.61
CA SER A 99 -10.35 -14.64 -10.09
C SER A 99 -9.86 -14.90 -8.66
N VAL A 100 -10.57 -15.77 -7.94
CA VAL A 100 -10.13 -16.24 -6.62
C VAL A 100 -8.77 -16.92 -6.71
N ASP A 101 -8.51 -17.66 -7.79
CA ASP A 101 -7.23 -18.32 -8.02
C ASP A 101 -6.09 -17.31 -8.26
N GLU A 102 -6.33 -16.25 -9.04
CA GLU A 102 -5.34 -15.17 -9.23
C GLU A 102 -4.97 -14.50 -7.90
N ILE A 103 -5.98 -14.25 -7.06
CA ILE A 103 -5.78 -13.67 -5.73
C ILE A 103 -4.99 -14.63 -4.84
N PHE A 104 -5.38 -15.91 -4.81
CA PHE A 104 -4.71 -16.92 -4.00
C PHE A 104 -3.24 -17.08 -4.40
N ASP A 105 -2.95 -17.18 -5.70
CA ASP A 105 -1.59 -17.27 -6.22
C ASP A 105 -0.74 -16.06 -5.80
N VAL A 106 -1.29 -14.85 -5.92
CA VAL A 106 -0.60 -13.62 -5.51
C VAL A 106 -0.29 -13.61 -4.01
N MET A 107 -1.25 -13.99 -3.17
CA MET A 107 -1.05 -14.05 -1.72
C MET A 107 0.02 -15.09 -1.34
N MET A 108 -0.01 -16.27 -1.98
CA MET A 108 0.97 -17.33 -1.74
C MET A 108 2.38 -16.92 -2.17
N ILE A 109 2.52 -16.28 -3.33
CA ILE A 109 3.80 -15.75 -3.82
C ILE A 109 4.33 -14.68 -2.87
N ALA A 110 3.48 -13.72 -2.47
CA ALA A 110 3.86 -12.65 -1.56
C ALA A 110 4.33 -13.18 -0.19
N GLY A 111 3.58 -14.14 0.38
CA GLY A 111 3.93 -14.81 1.63
C GLY A 111 5.26 -15.57 1.54
N LEU A 112 5.50 -16.28 0.43
CA LEU A 112 6.76 -16.97 0.17
C LEU A 112 7.95 -16.00 0.15
N MET A 113 7.81 -14.87 -0.54
CA MET A 113 8.87 -13.84 -0.62
C MET A 113 9.14 -13.20 0.75
N ALA A 114 8.08 -12.83 1.47
CA ALA A 114 8.20 -12.25 2.80
C ALA A 114 8.87 -13.21 3.80
N ARG A 115 8.50 -14.49 3.78
CA ARG A 115 9.13 -15.54 4.61
C ARG A 115 10.62 -15.68 4.27
N SER A 116 10.95 -15.75 2.99
CA SER A 116 12.33 -15.91 2.53
C SER A 116 13.21 -14.75 2.96
N ALA A 117 12.72 -13.51 2.84
CA ALA A 117 13.43 -12.31 3.30
C ALA A 117 13.72 -12.34 4.82
N LYS A 118 12.71 -12.68 5.63
CA LYS A 118 12.84 -12.78 7.10
C LYS A 118 13.85 -13.85 7.50
N LEU A 119 13.77 -15.04 6.91
CA LEU A 119 14.71 -16.13 7.18
C LEU A 119 16.13 -15.77 6.79
N ALA A 120 16.33 -15.14 5.63
CA ALA A 120 17.65 -14.74 5.18
C ALA A 120 18.32 -13.77 6.16
N VAL A 121 17.58 -12.80 6.71
CA VAL A 121 18.10 -11.88 7.73
C VAL A 121 18.38 -12.63 9.04
N GLY A 122 17.42 -13.40 9.54
CA GLY A 122 17.56 -14.13 10.82
C GLY A 122 18.74 -15.10 10.82
N LEU A 123 18.89 -15.90 9.76
CA LEU A 123 19.97 -16.88 9.64
C LEU A 123 21.34 -16.20 9.51
N ARG A 124 21.45 -15.07 8.80
CA ARG A 124 22.71 -14.28 8.78
C ARG A 124 23.09 -13.76 10.16
N VAL A 125 22.12 -13.30 10.93
CA VAL A 125 22.37 -12.86 12.31
C VAL A 125 22.83 -14.03 13.17
N PHE A 126 22.17 -15.19 13.06
CA PHE A 126 22.53 -16.41 13.77
C PHE A 126 23.97 -16.84 13.50
N GLU A 127 24.35 -17.00 12.23
CA GLU A 127 25.72 -17.38 11.83
C GLU A 127 26.77 -16.39 12.35
N ARG A 128 26.46 -15.09 12.25
CA ARG A 128 27.34 -14.03 12.76
C ARG A 128 27.52 -14.11 14.27
N VAL A 129 26.47 -14.42 15.03
CA VAL A 129 26.54 -14.57 16.49
C VAL A 129 27.31 -15.83 16.87
N LEU A 130 27.03 -16.98 16.25
CA LEU A 130 27.77 -18.22 16.49
C LEU A 130 29.27 -18.05 16.23
N SER A 131 29.62 -17.42 15.12
CA SER A 131 31.03 -17.13 14.78
C SER A 131 31.71 -16.24 15.83
N ARG A 132 30.99 -15.29 16.44
CA ARG A 132 31.52 -14.44 17.51
C ARG A 132 31.70 -15.20 18.83
N VAL A 133 30.78 -16.11 19.15
CA VAL A 133 30.85 -16.93 20.37
C VAL A 133 32.02 -17.91 20.29
N ARG A 134 32.17 -18.64 19.19
CA ARG A 134 33.29 -19.60 18.98
C ARG A 134 34.67 -18.96 19.13
N ARG A 135 34.87 -17.79 18.52
CA ARG A 135 36.12 -17.02 18.69
C ARG A 135 36.40 -16.60 20.13
N LYS A 136 35.36 -16.42 20.97
CA LYS A 136 35.53 -16.09 22.39
C LYS A 136 35.78 -17.32 23.26
N SER A 137 35.24 -18.49 22.89
CA SER A 137 35.44 -19.74 23.63
C SER A 137 36.79 -20.43 23.35
N GLY A 138 37.53 -19.99 22.32
CA GLY A 138 38.79 -20.64 21.93
C GLY A 138 38.57 -21.97 21.19
N GLU A 139 37.34 -22.23 20.76
CA GLU A 139 36.96 -23.36 19.92
C GLU A 139 37.03 -22.90 18.44
N GLU A 140 38.23 -22.94 17.86
CA GLU A 140 38.43 -22.87 16.41
C GLU A 140 38.83 -24.24 15.85
#